data_AF-A0A7C8LVF0-F1
#
_entry.id   AF-A0A7C8LVF0-F1
#
_cell.length_a   1.000
_cell.length_b   1.000
_cell.length_c   1.000
_cell.angle_alpha   90.00
_cell.angle_beta   90.00
_cell.angle_gamma   90.00
#
_symmetry.space_group_name_H-M   'P 1'
#
loop_
_entity.id
_entity.type
_entity.pdbx_description
1 polymer ?
#
loop_
_entity_poly.entity_id
_entity_poly.type
_entity_poly.pdbx_seq_one_letter_code
_entity_poly.pdbx_strand_id
1 'polypeptide(L)'
;MQDPCQLVRKGYGDIAADDLRYVIKKVVGEENFIDTWPNKSNNYCCGGGGGSLQAGYPEARRHYGKIKNEQIVKTGAPYVIAPCHNCHSQIHDLSEHFGAGYHVVHLWTLIALSLGILGENEREYLGEDLRTCGL
;
A
#
# COMPACT_ATOMS: atom_id res chain seq x y z
N MET A 1 1.61 1.87 6.00
CA MET A 1 2.22 2.42 4.76
C MET A 1 3.13 1.40 4.11
N GLN A 2 3.08 1.19 2.79
CA GLN A 2 4.11 0.43 2.07
C GLN A 2 5.19 1.37 1.55
N ASP A 3 6.40 1.26 2.10
CA ASP A 3 7.61 1.92 1.59
C ASP A 3 8.16 1.16 0.35
N PRO A 4 8.07 1.69 -0.89
CA PRO A 4 8.52 0.96 -2.07
C PRO A 4 10.04 0.85 -2.11
N CYS A 5 10.54 -0.35 -2.40
CA CYS A 5 11.98 -0.62 -2.40
C CYS A 5 12.77 0.21 -3.42
N GLN A 6 12.17 0.55 -4.58
CA GLN A 6 12.82 1.37 -5.61
C GLN A 6 12.92 2.85 -5.18
N LEU A 7 11.87 3.38 -4.55
CA LEU A 7 11.83 4.78 -4.12
C LEU A 7 12.68 5.01 -2.86
N VAL A 8 12.53 4.14 -1.86
CA VAL A 8 13.16 4.29 -0.54
C VAL A 8 14.53 3.63 -0.54
N ARG A 9 14.60 2.29 -0.48
CA ARG A 9 15.88 1.58 -0.28
C ARG A 9 16.92 1.80 -1.39
N LYS A 10 16.49 1.84 -2.66
CA LYS A 10 17.38 2.04 -3.82
C LYS A 10 17.49 3.49 -4.29
N GLY A 11 16.59 4.35 -3.81
CA GLY A 11 16.49 5.74 -4.25
C GLY A 11 16.90 6.70 -3.16
N TYR A 12 15.93 7.45 -2.65
CA TYR A 12 16.13 8.61 -1.79
C TYR A 12 16.30 8.27 -0.30
N GLY A 13 16.28 6.98 0.06
CA GLY A 13 16.42 6.52 1.44
C GLY A 13 15.25 6.90 2.33
N ASP A 14 15.51 6.95 3.63
CA ASP A 14 14.50 7.15 4.66
C ASP A 14 13.81 8.54 4.58
N ILE A 15 14.45 9.53 3.94
CA ILE A 15 13.85 10.86 3.74
C ILE A 15 12.57 10.75 2.91
N ALA A 16 12.59 10.00 1.80
CA ALA A 16 11.36 9.79 1.01
C ALA A 16 10.31 8.98 1.78
N ALA A 17 10.74 8.06 2.66
CA ALA A 17 9.81 7.33 3.52
C ALA A 17 9.14 8.26 4.55
N ASP A 18 9.87 9.24 5.07
CA ASP A 18 9.35 10.26 5.98
C ASP A 18 8.42 11.25 5.26
N ASP A 19 8.73 11.65 4.03
CA ASP A 19 7.84 12.49 3.20
C ASP A 19 6.51 11.79 2.93
N LEU A 20 6.54 10.49 2.62
CA LEU A 20 5.33 9.69 2.45
C LEU A 20 4.46 9.68 3.72
N ARG A 21 5.08 9.57 4.90
CA ARG A 21 4.40 9.62 6.21
C ARG A 21 3.84 11.00 6.49
N TYR A 22 4.59 12.05 6.18
CA TYR A 22 4.13 13.43 6.32
C TYR A 22 2.86 13.66 5.51
N VAL A 23 2.89 13.32 4.21
CA VAL A 23 1.74 13.50 3.32
C VAL A 23 0.54 12.72 3.83
N ILE A 24 0.69 11.43 4.12
CA ILE A 24 -0.47 10.62 4.49
C ILE A 24 -1.08 11.05 5.83
N LYS A 25 -0.27 11.39 6.84
CA LYS A 25 -0.79 11.87 8.13
C LYS A 25 -1.59 13.17 7.97
N LYS A 26 -1.26 14.03 7.00
CA LYS A 26 -2.05 15.22 6.67
C LYS A 26 -3.36 14.89 5.95
N VAL A 27 -3.39 13.81 5.19
CA VAL A 27 -4.55 13.36 4.42
C VAL A 27 -5.56 12.61 5.29
N VAL A 28 -5.11 11.70 6.16
CA VAL A 28 -5.99 10.82 6.94
C VAL A 28 -6.11 11.19 8.42
N GLY A 29 -5.33 12.15 8.91
CA GLY A 29 -5.16 12.39 10.35
C GLY A 29 -4.09 11.50 10.94
N GLU A 30 -3.33 12.01 11.91
CA GLU A 30 -2.21 11.27 12.51
C GLU A 30 -2.69 10.11 13.38
N GLU A 31 -3.85 10.28 14.02
CA GLU A 31 -4.54 9.30 14.84
C GLU A 31 -5.00 8.06 14.06
N ASN A 32 -5.19 8.20 12.74
CA ASN A 32 -5.62 7.10 11.86
C ASN A 32 -4.44 6.40 11.18
N PHE A 33 -3.21 6.92 11.34
CA PHE A 33 -2.04 6.35 10.70
C PHE A 33 -1.44 5.23 11.54
N ILE A 34 -1.49 4.01 11.00
CA ILE A 34 -0.79 2.84 11.55
C ILE A 34 0.38 2.51 10.63
N ASP A 35 1.59 2.50 11.19
CA ASP A 35 2.78 2.10 10.45
C ASP A 35 3.03 0.59 10.50
N THR A 36 3.79 0.10 9.53
CA THR A 36 4.33 -1.25 9.56
C THR A 36 5.60 -1.32 10.40
N TRP A 37 5.97 -2.52 10.84
CA TRP A 37 7.28 -2.80 11.42
C TRP A 37 7.82 -4.12 10.87
N PRO A 38 9.09 -4.20 10.41
CA PRO A 38 10.02 -3.09 10.17
C PRO A 38 9.53 -2.17 9.04
N ASN A 39 9.98 -0.91 9.01
CA ASN A 39 9.56 0.08 8.02
C ASN A 39 10.75 0.79 7.35
N LYS A 40 10.45 1.78 6.49
CA LYS A 40 11.41 2.58 5.73
C LYS A 40 12.39 1.71 4.94
N SER A 41 13.70 1.99 5.00
CA SER A 41 14.71 1.17 4.32
C SER A 41 14.70 -0.30 4.73
N ASN A 42 14.24 -0.62 5.94
CA ASN A 42 14.16 -2.00 6.45
C ASN A 42 12.82 -2.69 6.13
N ASN A 43 11.90 -2.03 5.43
CA ASN A 43 10.59 -2.59 5.12
C ASN A 43 10.68 -3.86 4.24
N TYR A 44 9.74 -4.79 4.36
CA TYR A 44 9.76 -5.97 3.48
C TYR A 44 9.37 -5.62 2.03
N CYS A 45 9.91 -6.38 1.07
CA CYS A 45 9.51 -6.30 -0.34
C CYS A 45 8.10 -6.88 -0.51
N CYS A 46 7.31 -6.37 -1.45
CA CYS A 46 6.00 -6.96 -1.77
C CYS A 46 6.11 -8.30 -2.51
N GLY A 47 7.23 -8.57 -3.19
CA GLY A 47 7.43 -9.74 -4.06
C GLY A 47 7.15 -9.50 -5.55
N GLY A 48 6.52 -8.37 -5.92
CA GLY A 48 6.16 -8.03 -7.31
C GLY A 48 7.19 -7.15 -8.04
N GLY A 49 8.32 -6.81 -7.41
CA GLY A 49 9.37 -5.98 -8.00
C GLY A 49 10.24 -6.71 -9.03
N GLY A 50 11.05 -5.96 -9.78
CA GLY A 50 12.10 -6.52 -10.64
C GLY A 50 11.60 -7.39 -11.80
N GLY A 51 10.38 -7.17 -12.29
CA GLY A 51 9.76 -7.97 -13.35
C GLY A 51 8.98 -9.19 -12.85
N SER A 52 9.00 -9.49 -11.54
CA SER A 52 8.34 -10.68 -10.98
C SER A 52 6.83 -10.71 -11.21
N LEU A 53 6.18 -9.54 -11.28
CA LEU A 53 4.75 -9.44 -11.55
C LEU A 53 4.39 -9.92 -12.96
N GLN A 54 5.26 -9.66 -13.93
CA GLN A 54 5.07 -10.03 -15.34
C GLN A 54 5.71 -11.37 -15.72
N ALA A 55 6.52 -11.96 -14.83
CA ALA A 55 7.34 -13.13 -15.14
C ALA A 55 6.55 -14.45 -15.28
N GLY A 56 5.25 -14.47 -14.95
CA GLY A 56 4.42 -15.68 -15.07
C GLY A 56 4.60 -16.71 -13.95
N TYR A 57 5.29 -16.36 -12.86
CA TYR A 57 5.52 -17.22 -11.69
C TYR A 57 4.77 -16.72 -10.44
N PRO A 58 3.41 -16.78 -10.42
CA PRO A 58 2.60 -16.23 -9.34
C PRO A 58 2.92 -16.88 -7.98
N GLU A 59 3.14 -18.19 -7.93
CA GLU A 59 3.45 -18.91 -6.70
C GLU A 59 4.76 -18.45 -6.05
N ALA A 60 5.79 -18.17 -6.86
CA ALA A 60 7.06 -17.66 -6.35
C ALA A 60 6.90 -16.25 -5.76
N ARG A 61 6.26 -15.31 -6.48
CA ARG A 61 6.06 -13.95 -5.97
C ARG A 61 5.16 -13.91 -4.73
N ARG A 62 4.16 -14.82 -4.63
CA ARG A 62 3.32 -14.99 -3.44
C ARG A 62 4.09 -15.57 -2.26
N HIS A 63 4.91 -16.59 -2.49
CA HIS A 63 5.77 -17.17 -1.47
C HIS A 63 6.68 -16.10 -0.84
N TYR A 64 7.39 -15.32 -1.66
CA TYR A 64 8.23 -14.21 -1.15
C TYR A 64 7.40 -13.08 -0.55
N GLY A 65 6.22 -12.80 -1.08
CA GLY A 65 5.29 -11.78 -0.58
C GLY A 65 4.57 -12.17 0.72
N LYS A 66 4.60 -13.45 1.14
CA LYS A 66 3.93 -13.92 2.35
C LYS A 66 4.35 -13.12 3.59
N ILE A 67 5.63 -12.85 3.76
CA ILE A 67 6.14 -12.05 4.88
C ILE A 67 5.60 -10.61 4.88
N LYS A 68 5.37 -10.03 3.69
CA LYS A 68 4.72 -8.73 3.54
C LYS A 68 3.26 -8.78 3.96
N ASN A 69 2.53 -9.80 3.53
CA ASN A 69 1.15 -10.01 3.95
C ASN A 69 1.04 -10.12 5.47
N GLU A 70 1.84 -11.00 6.09
CA GLU A 70 1.87 -11.17 7.54
C GLU A 70 2.22 -9.88 8.28
N GLN A 71 3.14 -9.08 7.75
CA GLN A 71 3.47 -7.77 8.29
C GLN A 71 2.28 -6.82 8.26
N ILE A 72 1.54 -6.78 7.16
CA ILE A 72 0.36 -5.93 7.01
C ILE A 72 -0.75 -6.38 7.96
N VAL A 73 -1.06 -7.69 7.98
CA VAL A 73 -2.12 -8.25 8.85
C VAL A 73 -1.87 -7.92 10.32
N LYS A 74 -0.60 -7.97 10.77
CA LYS A 74 -0.23 -7.58 12.14
C LYS A 74 -0.57 -6.14 12.51
N THR A 75 -0.72 -5.24 11.53
CA THR A 75 -1.12 -3.85 11.81
C THR A 75 -2.60 -3.72 12.14
N GLY A 76 -3.44 -4.67 11.71
CA GLY A 76 -4.89 -4.58 11.81
C GLY A 76 -5.52 -3.46 10.96
N ALA A 77 -4.74 -2.81 10.09
CA ALA A 77 -5.24 -1.70 9.28
C ALA A 77 -6.20 -2.20 8.19
N PRO A 78 -7.40 -1.60 8.04
CA PRO A 78 -8.34 -1.97 6.98
C PRO A 78 -7.87 -1.51 5.59
N TYR A 79 -6.97 -0.52 5.53
CA TYR A 79 -6.41 0.02 4.29
C TYR A 79 -4.88 -0.02 4.28
N VAL A 80 -4.31 -0.39 3.14
CA VAL A 80 -2.89 -0.39 2.87
C VAL A 80 -2.57 0.57 1.73
N ILE A 81 -1.74 1.55 2.03
CA ILE A 81 -1.33 2.54 1.04
C ILE A 81 -0.07 2.07 0.32
N ALA A 82 -0.19 1.88 -0.99
CA ALA A 82 0.87 1.43 -1.88
C ALA A 82 1.13 2.46 -3.01
N PRO A 83 2.13 3.35 -2.86
CA PRO A 83 2.40 4.42 -3.83
C PRO A 83 3.12 3.94 -5.10
N CYS A 84 3.47 2.66 -5.19
CA CYS A 84 4.11 2.06 -6.37
C CYS A 84 3.15 1.07 -7.02
N HIS A 85 3.01 1.14 -8.35
CA HIS A 85 2.14 0.26 -9.13
C HIS A 85 2.37 -1.24 -8.83
N ASN A 86 3.62 -1.71 -8.91
CA ASN A 86 3.93 -3.12 -8.63
C ASN A 86 3.64 -3.50 -7.16
N CYS A 87 3.79 -2.55 -6.22
CA CYS A 87 3.44 -2.81 -4.83
C CYS A 87 1.93 -2.94 -4.67
N HIS A 88 1.16 -2.06 -5.30
CA HIS A 88 -0.30 -2.08 -5.27
C HIS A 88 -0.85 -3.41 -5.80
N SER A 89 -0.55 -3.75 -7.05
CA SER A 89 -1.06 -4.98 -7.68
C SER A 89 -0.62 -6.24 -6.94
N GLN A 90 0.63 -6.29 -6.46
CA GLN A 90 1.11 -7.44 -5.71
C GLN A 90 0.44 -7.57 -4.34
N ILE A 91 0.31 -6.48 -3.59
CA ILE A 91 -0.27 -6.52 -2.24
C ILE A 91 -1.77 -6.80 -2.30
N HIS A 92 -2.44 -6.36 -3.38
CA HIS A 92 -3.82 -6.73 -3.68
C HIS A 92 -3.94 -8.25 -3.90
N ASP A 93 -3.14 -8.82 -4.80
CA ASP A 93 -3.10 -10.27 -5.04
C ASP A 93 -2.76 -11.06 -3.76
N LEU A 94 -1.87 -10.55 -2.89
CA LEU A 94 -1.59 -11.16 -1.59
C LEU A 94 -2.83 -11.13 -0.67
N SER A 95 -3.57 -10.02 -0.65
CA SER A 95 -4.79 -9.90 0.16
C SER A 95 -5.82 -10.94 -0.25
N GLU A 96 -6.06 -11.08 -1.56
CA GLU A 96 -7.00 -12.05 -2.11
C GLU A 96 -6.53 -13.48 -1.87
N HIS A 97 -5.27 -13.79 -2.18
CA HIS A 97 -4.72 -15.14 -2.07
C HIS A 97 -4.70 -15.67 -0.63
N PHE A 98 -4.38 -14.80 0.34
CA PHE A 98 -4.33 -15.17 1.75
C PHE A 98 -5.62 -14.87 2.52
N GLY A 99 -6.65 -14.30 1.87
CA GLY A 99 -7.90 -13.91 2.52
C GLY A 99 -7.71 -12.87 3.62
N ALA A 100 -6.78 -11.93 3.44
CA ALA A 100 -6.37 -11.00 4.49
C ALA A 100 -7.38 -9.86 4.73
N GLY A 101 -8.20 -9.53 3.72
CA GLY A 101 -9.36 -8.65 3.85
C GLY A 101 -9.05 -7.14 3.96
N TYR A 102 -7.79 -6.72 3.86
CA TYR A 102 -7.44 -5.31 3.77
C TYR A 102 -7.61 -4.80 2.32
N HIS A 103 -8.02 -3.55 2.18
CA HIS A 103 -8.10 -2.82 0.92
C HIS A 103 -6.74 -2.22 0.56
N VAL A 104 -6.35 -2.29 -0.71
CA VAL A 104 -5.07 -1.72 -1.18
C VAL A 104 -5.39 -0.50 -2.02
N VAL A 105 -4.82 0.64 -1.65
CA VAL A 105 -5.08 1.92 -2.32
C VAL A 105 -3.79 2.58 -2.74
N HIS A 106 -3.84 3.36 -3.81
CA HIS A 106 -2.75 4.27 -4.13
C HIS A 106 -2.77 5.49 -3.21
N LEU A 107 -1.59 6.08 -2.99
CA LEU A 107 -1.48 7.32 -2.20
C LEU A 107 -2.28 8.47 -2.82
N TRP A 108 -2.26 8.59 -4.15
CA TRP A 108 -3.00 9.65 -4.85
C TRP A 108 -4.51 9.52 -4.68
N THR A 109 -5.05 8.31 -4.53
CA THR A 109 -6.48 8.07 -4.28
C THR A 109 -6.93 8.77 -3.00
N LEU A 110 -6.17 8.64 -1.91
CA LEU A 110 -6.50 9.30 -0.65
C LEU A 110 -6.28 10.81 -0.70
N ILE A 111 -5.25 11.28 -1.41
CA ILE A 111 -5.04 12.72 -1.63
C ILE A 111 -6.26 13.32 -2.36
N ALA A 112 -6.67 12.73 -3.48
CA ALA A 112 -7.82 13.20 -4.25
C ALA A 112 -9.13 13.10 -3.45
N LEU A 113 -9.31 12.03 -2.66
CA LEU A 113 -10.46 11.88 -1.78
C LEU A 113 -10.53 13.00 -0.74
N SER A 114 -9.40 13.31 -0.08
CA SER A 114 -9.33 14.38 0.93
C SER A 114 -9.59 15.79 0.36
N LEU A 115 -9.35 15.98 -0.93
CA LEU A 115 -9.62 17.23 -1.64
C LEU A 115 -11.03 17.30 -2.23
N GLY A 116 -11.83 16.22 -2.14
CA GLY A 116 -13.17 16.14 -2.72
C GLY A 116 -13.19 16.08 -4.25
N ILE A 117 -12.10 15.63 -4.87
CA ILE A 117 -11.94 15.60 -6.35
C ILE A 117 -11.77 14.18 -6.92
N LEU A 118 -11.86 13.14 -6.09
CA LEU A 118 -11.78 11.75 -6.54
C LEU A 118 -13.05 11.35 -7.28
N GLY A 119 -12.92 10.99 -8.56
CA GLY A 119 -14.04 10.63 -9.43
C GLY A 119 -14.75 9.35 -8.99
N GLU A 120 -16.00 9.18 -9.40
CA GLU A 120 -16.83 8.01 -9.03
C GLU A 120 -16.19 6.68 -9.45
N ASN A 121 -15.61 6.63 -10.65
CA ASN A 121 -14.98 5.43 -11.22
C ASN A 121 -13.60 5.12 -10.62
N GLU A 122 -13.03 6.02 -9.82
CA GLU A 122 -11.69 5.85 -9.22
C GLU A 122 -11.75 5.27 -7.80
N ARG A 123 -12.95 4.91 -7.34
CA ARG A 123 -13.26 4.47 -5.98
C ARG A 123 -13.38 2.95 -5.83
N GLU A 124 -13.05 2.19 -6.88
CA GLU A 124 -13.19 0.73 -6.94
C GLU A 124 -12.47 0.00 -5.80
N TYR A 125 -11.29 0.48 -5.41
CA TYR A 125 -10.49 -0.13 -4.34
C TYR A 125 -10.87 0.35 -2.94
N LEU A 126 -11.82 1.29 -2.81
CA LEU A 126 -12.33 1.74 -1.51
C LEU A 126 -13.39 0.76 -0.99
N GLY A 127 -13.31 0.46 0.30
CA GLY A 127 -14.38 -0.19 1.03
C GLY A 127 -15.62 0.70 1.14
N GLU A 128 -16.73 0.10 1.57
CA GLU A 128 -18.02 0.78 1.68
C GLU A 128 -17.98 2.04 2.56
N ASP A 129 -17.09 2.06 3.54
CA ASP A 129 -16.87 3.17 4.47
C ASP A 129 -16.33 4.44 3.79
N LEU A 130 -15.51 4.30 2.73
CA LEU A 130 -14.91 5.45 2.02
C LEU A 130 -15.48 5.66 0.62
N ARG A 131 -16.15 4.66 0.03
CA ARG A 131 -16.62 4.69 -1.36
C ARG A 131 -17.54 5.89 -1.63
N THR A 132 -18.44 6.23 -0.71
CA THR A 132 -19.38 7.36 -0.87
C THR A 132 -18.93 8.64 -0.16
N CYS A 133 -17.72 8.67 0.41
CA CYS A 133 -17.24 9.83 1.15
C CYS A 133 -17.09 11.04 0.21
N GLY A 134 -17.79 12.14 0.52
CA GLY A 134 -17.75 13.39 -0.22
C GLY A 134 -18.50 13.41 -1.57
N LEU A 135 -19.29 12.37 -1.87
CA LEU A 135 -20.23 12.34 -3.01
C LEU A 135 -21.61 12.87 -2.62
#